data_AF-A0AAV8VF99-F1
#
_entry.id   AF-A0AAV8VF99-F1
#
_cell.length_a   1.000
_cell.length_b   1.000
_cell.length_c   1.000
_cell.angle_alpha   90.00
_cell.angle_beta   90.00
_cell.angle_gamma   90.00
#
_symmetry.space_group_name_H-M   'P 1'
#
loop_
_entity.id
_entity.type
_entity.pdbx_description
1 polymer ?
#
loop_
_entity_poly.entity_id
_entity_poly.type
_entity_poly.pdbx_seq_one_letter_code
_entity_poly.pdbx_strand_id
1 'polypeptide(L)'
;MSQANTPAATNSSYLSAAKTIAKPAKKTQLFSAIIGAKNNQNMPAHLTEAQKTRALAKLEDNWSLSEVAADLNVSKSCIYYIKKRWQEQQRLRRPIRQGIGKVSNEQEDNALVEFIHQNPFKTATKAREETQFPGSVRTAQRRLKQSGLKNCAAARKVFLSNEHKQIRVQFANEMLNREHAFWNNVVFSDEKTFQSCGSGQIRVYRPRNSSGFLGQTEKVVYSQTMSFQLNPTAPQISYRQYYPDTVSQ
;
A
#
# COMPACT_ATOMS: atom_id res chain seq x y z
N MET A 1 22.45 14.01 69.27
CA MET A 1 23.03 13.14 68.22
C MET A 1 22.01 12.96 67.11
N SER A 2 22.50 12.86 65.88
CA SER A 2 21.80 12.48 64.64
C SER A 2 20.94 13.56 63.96
N GLN A 3 21.46 13.99 62.80
CA GLN A 3 20.90 14.84 61.76
C GLN A 3 19.84 14.08 60.95
N ALA A 4 18.86 14.78 60.38
CA ALA A 4 18.02 14.27 59.30
C ALA A 4 18.19 15.15 58.05
N ASN A 5 18.64 14.52 56.97
CA ASN A 5 18.99 15.10 55.68
C ASN A 5 17.75 15.48 54.85
N THR A 6 17.87 16.64 54.20
CA THR A 6 16.98 17.16 53.14
C THR A 6 17.38 16.58 51.78
N PRO A 7 16.44 16.21 50.88
CA PRO A 7 16.80 15.78 49.53
C PRO A 7 17.16 16.97 48.62
N ALA A 8 18.28 16.78 47.93
CA ALA A 8 18.97 17.73 47.08
C ALA A 8 18.18 18.10 45.81
N ALA A 9 17.97 19.41 45.63
CA ALA A 9 17.73 20.00 44.32
C ALA A 9 19.07 20.08 43.57
N THR A 10 19.22 19.32 42.49
CA THR A 10 20.41 19.35 41.62
C THR A 10 20.02 19.80 40.20
N ASN A 11 20.23 21.10 40.00
CA ASN A 11 20.58 21.87 38.80
C ASN A 11 20.51 21.24 37.39
N SER A 12 19.86 21.97 36.48
CA SER A 12 20.22 22.04 35.05
C SER A 12 19.67 23.36 34.49
N SER A 13 20.37 24.51 34.49
CA SER A 13 21.66 24.82 33.87
C SER A 13 21.75 24.44 32.39
N TYR A 14 20.87 25.01 31.57
CA TYR A 14 21.18 25.19 30.15
C TYR A 14 21.05 26.67 29.83
N LEU A 15 22.20 27.29 29.53
CA LEU A 15 22.40 28.69 29.10
C LEU A 15 22.53 29.74 30.22
N SER A 16 23.26 29.44 31.29
CA SER A 16 23.91 30.48 32.10
C SER A 16 25.27 30.81 31.50
N ALA A 17 25.32 31.81 30.61
CA ALA A 17 26.55 32.49 30.23
C ALA A 17 26.24 33.89 29.64
N ALA A 18 26.47 34.89 30.47
CA ALA A 18 26.86 36.27 30.16
C ALA A 18 25.81 37.32 29.70
N LYS A 19 25.96 38.45 30.41
CA LYS A 19 25.63 39.85 30.11
C LYS A 19 24.17 40.28 30.26
N THR A 20 23.95 41.11 31.28
CA THR A 20 22.98 42.21 31.28
C THR A 20 23.24 43.09 30.07
N ILE A 21 22.69 42.72 28.91
CA ILE A 21 22.66 43.61 27.75
C ILE A 21 21.51 44.57 28.04
N ALA A 22 21.87 45.83 28.26
CA ALA A 22 20.91 46.92 28.42
C ALA A 22 19.85 46.84 27.30
N LYS A 23 18.57 46.98 27.67
CA LYS A 23 17.46 47.07 26.72
C LYS A 23 17.83 48.17 25.70
N PRO A 24 18.02 47.85 24.41
CA PRO A 24 18.35 48.88 23.43
C PRO A 24 17.20 49.90 23.43
N ALA A 25 17.56 51.18 23.51
CA ALA A 25 16.60 52.28 23.52
C ALA A 25 15.58 52.11 22.39
N LYS A 26 14.31 52.46 22.65
CA LYS A 26 13.23 52.44 21.66
C LYS A 26 13.67 53.26 20.45
N LYS A 27 14.19 52.60 19.42
CA LYS A 27 14.30 53.21 18.09
C LYS A 27 12.86 53.36 17.63
N THR A 28 12.36 54.58 17.67
CA THR A 28 11.15 54.99 16.95
C THR A 28 11.39 54.62 15.50
N GLN A 29 10.95 53.43 15.09
CA GLN A 29 10.84 53.14 13.68
C GLN A 29 9.71 54.01 13.17
N LEU A 30 10.11 55.02 12.41
CA LEU A 30 9.24 55.80 11.55
C LEU A 30 8.26 54.84 10.88
N PHE A 31 6.98 55.17 10.98
CA PHE A 31 5.93 54.54 10.18
C PHE A 31 6.33 54.63 8.71
N SER A 32 6.86 53.54 8.15
CA SER A 32 6.93 53.37 6.71
C SER A 32 5.55 52.92 6.23
N ALA A 33 4.61 53.86 6.22
CA ALA A 33 3.70 53.93 5.08
C ALA A 33 4.60 54.06 3.83
N ILE A 34 4.20 53.44 2.72
CA ILE A 34 5.01 53.19 1.49
C ILE A 34 5.70 51.82 1.52
N ILE A 35 4.92 50.73 1.47
CA ILE A 35 5.02 49.72 0.39
C ILE A 35 3.60 49.21 0.17
N GLY A 36 3.03 49.57 -0.98
CA GLY A 36 1.80 48.97 -1.47
C GLY A 36 1.97 47.45 -1.62
N ALA A 37 0.87 46.73 -1.42
CA ALA A 37 0.63 45.34 -1.82
C ALA A 37 1.85 44.60 -2.38
N LYS A 38 2.49 43.74 -1.58
CA LYS A 38 3.24 42.58 -2.07
C LYS A 38 3.43 41.52 -0.97
N ASN A 39 2.89 40.34 -1.26
CA ASN A 39 3.28 39.02 -0.78
C ASN A 39 2.84 38.58 0.64
N ASN A 40 1.53 38.42 0.82
CA ASN A 40 0.99 37.31 1.61
C ASN A 40 1.22 35.97 0.86
N GLN A 41 2.47 35.66 0.52
CA GLN A 41 2.84 34.51 -0.33
C GLN A 41 4.01 33.69 0.21
N ASN A 42 4.49 33.94 1.44
CA ASN A 42 5.53 33.08 2.01
C ASN A 42 5.62 33.12 3.55
N MET A 43 4.49 33.18 4.26
CA MET A 43 4.48 32.87 5.69
C MET A 43 4.14 31.39 5.84
N PRO A 44 5.04 30.56 6.42
CA PRO A 44 4.67 29.18 6.71
C PRO A 44 3.46 29.20 7.64
N ALA A 45 2.46 28.36 7.37
CA ALA A 45 1.22 28.27 8.16
C ALA A 45 1.49 28.06 9.66
N HIS A 46 2.70 27.59 10.03
CA HIS A 46 3.16 27.37 11.38
C HIS A 46 4.61 27.84 11.57
N LEU A 47 4.92 28.45 12.72
CA LEU A 47 6.30 28.76 13.11
C LEU A 47 7.12 27.47 13.27
N THR A 48 8.35 27.53 12.79
CA THR A 48 9.36 26.49 13.04
C THR A 48 9.71 26.42 14.53
N GLU A 49 10.22 25.27 14.98
CA GLU A 49 10.66 25.13 16.38
C GLU A 49 11.74 26.14 16.74
N ALA A 50 12.71 26.40 15.83
CA ALA A 50 13.75 27.40 16.04
C ALA A 50 13.18 28.82 16.26
N GLN A 51 12.17 29.22 15.49
CA GLN A 51 11.49 30.51 15.67
C GLN A 51 10.75 30.59 17.01
N LYS A 52 10.14 29.49 17.47
CA LYS A 52 9.50 29.42 18.79
C LYS A 52 10.51 29.50 19.92
N THR A 53 11.65 28.82 19.81
CA THR A 53 12.74 28.90 20.79
C THR A 53 13.30 30.31 20.86
N ARG A 54 13.53 30.96 19.71
CA ARG A 54 13.93 32.38 19.64
C ARG A 54 12.91 33.30 20.29
N ALA A 55 11.61 33.04 20.11
CA ALA A 55 10.55 33.79 20.76
C ALA A 55 10.59 33.65 22.29
N LEU A 56 10.80 32.44 22.80
CA LEU A 56 10.89 32.18 24.24
C LEU A 56 12.12 32.86 24.87
N ALA A 57 13.29 32.73 24.24
CA ALA A 57 14.52 33.37 24.74
C ALA A 57 14.35 34.89 24.89
N LYS A 58 13.72 35.55 23.90
CA LYS A 58 13.42 36.99 24.00
C LYS A 58 12.43 37.35 25.10
N LEU A 59 11.46 36.46 25.38
CA LEU A 59 10.53 36.66 26.48
C LEU A 59 11.20 36.48 27.85
N GLU A 60 12.21 35.62 27.94
CA GLU A 60 13.08 35.48 29.11
C GLU A 60 13.95 36.74 29.32
N ASP A 61 14.40 37.37 28.23
CA ASP A 61 15.12 38.65 28.21
C ASP A 61 14.20 39.88 28.52
N ASN A 62 13.00 39.67 29.07
CA ASN A 62 12.02 40.69 29.42
C ASN A 62 11.49 41.54 28.25
N TRP A 63 11.51 41.01 27.01
CA TRP A 63 10.81 41.66 25.90
C TRP A 63 9.30 41.54 26.08
N SER A 64 8.57 42.58 25.70
CA SER A 64 7.12 42.53 25.66
C SER A 64 6.63 41.65 24.51
N LEU A 65 5.44 41.05 24.66
CA LEU A 65 4.81 40.22 23.61
C LEU A 65 4.70 40.96 22.27
N SER A 66 4.50 42.29 22.29
CA SER A 66 4.38 43.12 21.09
C SER A 66 5.72 43.33 20.39
N GLU A 67 6.81 43.51 21.15
CA GLU A 67 8.16 43.66 20.61
C GLU A 67 8.63 42.35 19.94
N VAL A 68 8.36 41.20 20.57
CA VAL A 68 8.69 39.88 20.00
C VAL A 68 7.87 39.58 18.74
N ALA A 69 6.58 39.95 18.75
CA ALA A 69 5.69 39.78 17.61
C ALA A 69 6.14 40.60 16.39
N ALA A 70 6.54 41.86 16.61
CA ALA A 70 7.06 42.73 15.56
C ALA A 70 8.38 42.21 14.99
N ASP A 71 9.30 41.74 15.83
CA ASP A 71 10.59 41.20 15.38
C ASP A 71 10.47 39.91 14.56
N LEU A 72 9.56 39.01 14.95
CA LEU A 72 9.33 37.75 14.24
C LEU A 72 8.31 37.88 13.10
N ASN A 73 7.73 39.06 12.89
CA ASN A 73 6.66 39.34 11.94
C ASN A 73 5.46 38.39 12.09
N VAL A 74 4.99 38.19 13.33
CA VAL A 74 3.88 37.29 13.69
C VAL A 74 2.85 38.02 14.53
N SER A 75 1.64 37.49 14.64
CA SER A 75 0.62 38.10 15.49
C SER A 75 1.00 38.00 16.98
N LYS A 76 0.64 39.03 17.76
CA LYS A 76 0.79 39.05 19.23
C LYS A 76 0.16 37.81 19.87
N SER A 77 -1.00 37.38 19.36
CA SER A 77 -1.70 36.18 19.81
C SER A 77 -0.88 34.90 19.60
N CYS A 78 -0.12 34.79 18.51
CA CYS A 78 0.77 33.65 18.27
C CYS A 78 1.83 33.53 19.38
N ILE A 79 2.52 34.63 19.70
CA ILE A 79 3.52 34.66 20.77
C ILE A 79 2.90 34.35 22.14
N TYR A 80 1.71 34.91 22.41
CA TYR A 80 0.96 34.60 23.63
C TYR A 80 0.70 33.09 23.77
N TYR A 81 0.19 32.43 22.73
CA TYR A 81 -0.09 30.98 22.77
C TYR A 81 1.18 30.12 22.83
N ILE A 82 2.31 30.59 22.26
CA ILE A 82 3.61 29.92 22.42
C ILE A 82 4.05 29.98 23.88
N LYS A 83 4.02 31.16 24.50
CA LYS A 83 4.35 31.34 25.92
C LYS A 83 3.45 30.50 26.82
N LYS A 84 2.14 30.58 26.60
CA LYS A 84 1.14 29.81 27.37
C LYS A 84 1.40 28.31 27.28
N ARG A 85 1.63 27.78 26.07
CA ARG A 85 1.93 26.34 25.87
C ARG A 85 3.24 25.93 26.54
N TRP A 86 4.28 26.76 26.49
CA TRP A 86 5.54 26.48 27.17
C TRP A 86 5.33 26.38 28.69
N GLN A 87 4.59 27.33 29.27
CA GLN A 87 4.29 27.33 30.70
C GLN A 87 3.46 26.12 31.14
N GLU A 88 2.46 25.72 30.34
CA GLU A 88 1.54 24.62 30.69
C GLU A 88 2.12 23.23 30.41
N GLN A 89 2.84 23.06 29.29
CA GLN A 89 3.19 21.74 28.75
C GLN A 89 4.69 21.53 28.56
N GLN A 90 5.52 22.57 28.74
CA GLN A 90 6.97 22.55 28.50
C GLN A 90 7.35 21.98 27.12
N ARG A 91 6.48 22.22 26.12
CA ARG A 91 6.60 21.67 24.75
C ARG A 91 6.28 22.73 23.70
N LEU A 92 7.19 22.90 22.75
CA LEU A 92 7.01 23.79 21.59
C LEU A 92 6.38 23.06 20.39
N ARG A 93 6.63 21.75 20.30
CA ARG A 93 6.08 20.88 19.27
C ARG A 93 4.57 20.77 19.41
N ARG A 94 3.88 20.85 18.28
CA ARG A 94 2.44 20.58 18.24
C ARG A 94 2.20 19.09 18.51
N PRO A 95 1.20 18.72 19.34
CA PRO A 95 0.83 17.33 19.46
C PRO A 95 0.35 16.80 18.11
N ILE A 96 0.77 15.59 17.77
CA ILE A 96 0.20 14.86 16.64
C ILE A 96 -1.26 14.64 16.97
N ARG A 97 -2.16 15.13 16.10
CA ARG A 97 -3.59 14.88 16.26
C ARG A 97 -3.81 13.38 16.14
N GLN A 98 -4.47 12.80 17.13
CA GLN A 98 -4.98 11.44 16.99
C GLN A 98 -6.07 11.48 15.91
N GLY A 99 -5.91 10.64 14.89
CA GLY A 99 -6.91 10.50 13.84
C GLY A 99 -8.18 9.85 14.37
N ILE A 100 -9.24 9.86 13.55
CA ILE A 100 -10.44 9.08 13.84
C ILE A 100 -10.07 7.60 13.88
N GLY A 101 -10.60 6.89 14.88
CA GLY A 101 -10.41 5.46 15.05
C GLY A 101 -10.88 4.64 13.84
N LYS A 102 -10.47 3.38 13.83
CA LYS A 102 -10.91 2.42 12.83
C LYS A 102 -12.40 2.11 13.03
N VAL A 103 -13.15 1.99 11.91
CA VAL A 103 -14.57 1.57 11.93
C VAL A 103 -14.71 0.10 12.32
N SER A 104 -13.72 -0.74 12.00
CA SER A 104 -13.73 -2.17 12.30
C SER A 104 -12.79 -2.54 13.43
N ASN A 105 -13.17 -3.59 14.14
CA ASN A 105 -12.40 -4.26 15.16
C ASN A 105 -11.44 -5.29 14.55
N GLU A 106 -10.45 -5.74 15.32
CA GLU A 106 -9.49 -6.76 14.90
C GLU A 106 -10.14 -8.12 14.67
N GLN A 107 -11.13 -8.50 15.49
CA GLN A 107 -11.89 -9.74 15.30
C GLN A 107 -12.66 -9.75 13.97
N GLU A 108 -13.28 -8.62 13.61
CA GLU A 108 -14.01 -8.47 12.34
C GLU A 108 -13.06 -8.47 11.14
N ASP A 109 -11.89 -7.82 11.29
CA ASP A 109 -10.85 -7.84 10.27
C ASP A 109 -10.33 -9.28 10.05
N ASN A 110 -10.16 -10.06 11.13
CA ASN A 110 -9.71 -11.45 11.07
C ASN A 110 -10.76 -12.37 10.43
N ALA A 111 -12.04 -12.24 10.82
CA ALA A 111 -13.14 -13.00 10.21
C ALA A 111 -13.22 -12.74 8.69
N LEU A 112 -13.05 -11.48 8.28
CA LEU A 112 -13.02 -11.10 6.87
C LEU A 112 -11.86 -11.76 6.11
N VAL A 113 -10.67 -11.80 6.72
CA VAL A 113 -9.47 -12.41 6.14
C VAL A 113 -9.62 -13.92 6.05
N GLU A 114 -10.11 -14.56 7.11
CA GLU A 114 -10.34 -16.00 7.16
C GLU A 114 -11.35 -16.46 6.12
N PHE A 115 -12.47 -15.74 5.97
CA PHE A 115 -13.47 -16.04 4.94
C PHE A 115 -12.85 -16.05 3.52
N ILE A 116 -11.98 -15.07 3.22
CA ILE A 116 -11.30 -14.99 1.93
C ILE A 116 -10.23 -16.08 1.77
N HIS A 117 -9.56 -16.49 2.85
CA HIS A 117 -8.64 -17.62 2.79
C HIS A 117 -9.37 -18.93 2.46
N GLN A 118 -10.54 -19.14 3.06
CA GLN A 118 -11.39 -20.30 2.77
C GLN A 118 -12.02 -20.21 1.39
N ASN A 119 -12.30 -19.01 0.88
CA ASN A 119 -12.97 -18.78 -0.40
C ASN A 119 -12.25 -17.72 -1.27
N PRO A 120 -11.07 -18.03 -1.83
CA PRO A 120 -10.22 -17.05 -2.51
C PRO A 120 -10.86 -16.36 -3.73
N PHE A 121 -11.82 -17.03 -4.39
CA PHE A 121 -12.50 -16.54 -5.58
C PHE A 121 -13.71 -15.63 -5.28
N LYS A 122 -14.11 -15.49 -4.01
CA LYS A 122 -15.23 -14.62 -3.63
C LYS A 122 -14.81 -13.14 -3.65
N THR A 123 -15.76 -12.28 -4.01
CA THR A 123 -15.56 -10.82 -4.04
C THR A 123 -15.55 -10.25 -2.63
N ALA A 124 -14.85 -9.13 -2.41
CA ALA A 124 -14.89 -8.41 -1.14
C ALA A 124 -16.32 -7.97 -0.74
N THR A 125 -17.21 -7.73 -1.69
CA THR A 125 -18.63 -7.48 -1.43
C THR A 125 -19.29 -8.66 -0.74
N LYS A 126 -19.07 -9.88 -1.27
CA LYS A 126 -19.59 -11.11 -0.68
C LYS A 126 -18.96 -11.39 0.67
N ALA A 127 -17.63 -11.25 0.80
CA ALA A 127 -16.98 -11.41 2.09
C ALA A 127 -17.54 -10.45 3.16
N ARG A 128 -17.78 -9.18 2.79
CA ARG A 128 -18.40 -8.20 3.69
C ARG A 128 -19.81 -8.59 4.10
N GLU A 129 -20.62 -9.10 3.17
CA GLU A 129 -21.99 -9.57 3.44
C GLU A 129 -21.99 -10.76 4.40
N GLU A 130 -21.18 -11.78 4.12
CA GLU A 130 -21.15 -13.02 4.91
C GLU A 130 -20.57 -12.80 6.31
N THR A 131 -19.55 -11.95 6.45
CA THR A 131 -18.93 -11.65 7.76
C THR A 131 -19.59 -10.47 8.48
N GLN A 132 -20.70 -9.93 7.94
CA GLN A 132 -21.43 -8.78 8.48
C GLN A 132 -20.51 -7.59 8.85
N PHE A 133 -19.51 -7.33 8.01
CA PHE A 133 -18.47 -6.36 8.31
C PHE A 133 -19.04 -4.92 8.35
N PRO A 134 -18.77 -4.12 9.41
CA PRO A 134 -19.48 -2.86 9.66
C PRO A 134 -19.12 -1.73 8.69
N GLY A 135 -17.99 -1.83 7.98
CA GLY A 135 -17.55 -0.82 7.03
C GLY A 135 -18.11 -1.00 5.62
N SER A 136 -17.80 -0.04 4.75
CA SER A 136 -18.08 -0.16 3.31
C SER A 136 -17.22 -1.24 2.65
N VAL A 137 -17.60 -1.67 1.44
CA VAL A 137 -16.80 -2.60 0.63
C VAL A 137 -15.36 -2.09 0.43
N ARG A 138 -15.19 -0.77 0.27
CA ARG A 138 -13.87 -0.16 0.13
C ARG A 138 -13.03 -0.29 1.41
N THR A 139 -13.67 -0.19 2.58
CA THR A 139 -13.00 -0.44 3.86
C THR A 139 -12.59 -1.90 3.97
N ALA A 140 -13.47 -2.85 3.65
CA ALA A 140 -13.15 -4.28 3.63
C ALA A 140 -11.96 -4.60 2.70
N GLN A 141 -11.94 -4.06 1.48
CA GLN A 141 -10.81 -4.20 0.55
C GLN A 141 -9.49 -3.65 1.12
N ARG A 142 -9.54 -2.52 1.83
CA ARG A 142 -8.36 -1.95 2.49
C ARG A 142 -7.84 -2.88 3.60
N ARG A 143 -8.74 -3.53 4.35
CA ARG A 143 -8.37 -4.52 5.38
C ARG A 143 -7.72 -5.75 4.78
N LEU A 144 -8.30 -6.32 3.74
CA LEU A 144 -7.69 -7.43 2.98
C LEU A 144 -6.32 -7.05 2.42
N LYS A 145 -6.17 -5.82 1.90
CA LYS A 145 -4.86 -5.36 1.43
C LYS A 145 -3.84 -5.21 2.56
N GLN A 146 -4.29 -4.74 3.73
CA GLN A 146 -3.44 -4.56 4.91
C GLN A 146 -2.97 -5.92 5.48
N SER A 147 -3.79 -6.97 5.38
CA SER A 147 -3.38 -8.34 5.74
C SER A 147 -2.48 -9.02 4.71
N GLY A 148 -2.15 -8.34 3.60
CA GLY A 148 -1.27 -8.86 2.56
C GLY A 148 -1.98 -9.59 1.41
N LEU A 149 -3.32 -9.63 1.41
CA LEU A 149 -4.10 -10.21 0.33
C LEU A 149 -4.32 -9.20 -0.79
N LYS A 150 -4.04 -9.63 -2.03
CA LYS A 150 -4.25 -8.83 -3.23
C LYS A 150 -5.24 -9.51 -4.16
N ASN A 151 -6.21 -8.73 -4.61
CA ASN A 151 -7.11 -9.12 -5.68
C ASN A 151 -6.35 -9.18 -7.03
N CYS A 152 -6.07 -10.38 -7.51
CA CYS A 152 -5.30 -10.68 -8.71
C CYS A 152 -6.16 -11.35 -9.79
N ALA A 153 -5.70 -11.29 -11.03
CA ALA A 153 -6.22 -12.16 -12.08
C ALA A 153 -5.91 -13.63 -11.77
N ALA A 154 -6.90 -14.51 -11.88
CA ALA A 154 -6.69 -15.94 -11.78
C ALA A 154 -5.98 -16.47 -13.03
N ALA A 155 -5.00 -17.35 -12.84
CA ALA A 155 -4.34 -18.03 -13.96
C ALA A 155 -5.30 -19.05 -14.56
N ARG A 156 -5.61 -18.91 -15.86
CA ARG A 156 -6.39 -19.90 -16.61
C ARG A 156 -5.41 -20.91 -17.19
N LYS A 157 -5.50 -22.16 -16.73
CA LYS A 157 -4.70 -23.27 -17.25
C LYS A 157 -5.61 -24.44 -17.53
N VAL A 158 -5.38 -25.11 -18.65
CA VAL A 158 -6.03 -26.39 -18.94
C VAL A 158 -5.53 -27.40 -17.91
N PHE A 159 -6.46 -28.15 -17.32
CA PHE A 159 -6.11 -29.24 -16.42
C PHE A 159 -5.41 -30.34 -17.22
N LEU A 160 -4.18 -30.68 -16.84
CA LEU A 160 -3.43 -31.77 -17.46
C LEU A 160 -3.48 -32.99 -16.54
N SER A 161 -4.05 -34.08 -17.04
CA SER A 161 -3.90 -35.40 -16.43
C SER A 161 -2.42 -35.80 -16.42
N ASN A 162 -2.06 -36.78 -15.60
CA ASN A 162 -0.69 -37.28 -15.57
C ASN A 162 -0.27 -37.89 -16.91
N GLU A 163 -1.20 -38.57 -17.59
CA GLU A 163 -1.02 -39.07 -18.95
C GLU A 163 -0.74 -37.94 -19.95
N HIS A 164 -1.54 -36.86 -19.95
CA HIS A 164 -1.29 -35.70 -20.81
C HIS A 164 0.09 -35.08 -20.57
N LYS A 165 0.56 -35.06 -19.31
CA LYS A 165 1.90 -34.56 -18.99
C LYS A 165 2.98 -35.47 -19.57
N GLN A 166 2.84 -36.78 -19.44
CA GLN A 166 3.79 -37.76 -19.98
C GLN A 166 3.87 -37.66 -21.50
N ILE A 167 2.73 -37.67 -22.21
CA ILE A 167 2.68 -37.54 -23.66
C ILE A 167 3.35 -36.23 -24.12
N ARG A 168 3.07 -35.11 -23.44
CA ARG A 168 3.69 -33.82 -23.76
C ARG A 168 5.21 -33.82 -23.56
N VAL A 169 5.70 -34.43 -22.49
CA VAL A 169 7.14 -34.53 -22.21
C VAL A 169 7.81 -35.44 -23.23
N GLN A 170 7.21 -36.58 -23.54
CA GLN A 170 7.70 -37.49 -24.57
C GLN A 170 7.80 -36.78 -25.93
N PHE A 171 6.72 -36.13 -26.36
CA PHE A 171 6.71 -35.34 -27.59
C PHE A 171 7.81 -34.27 -27.58
N ALA A 172 7.97 -33.52 -26.49
CA ALA A 172 9.00 -32.49 -26.38
C ALA A 172 10.42 -33.09 -26.53
N ASN A 173 10.69 -34.23 -25.89
CA ASN A 173 11.98 -34.92 -26.00
C ASN A 173 12.23 -35.45 -27.42
N GLU A 174 11.21 -36.00 -28.07
CA GLU A 174 11.29 -36.50 -29.46
C GLU A 174 11.55 -35.37 -30.47
N MET A 175 11.06 -34.16 -30.17
CA MET A 175 11.19 -32.99 -31.04
C MET A 175 12.44 -32.16 -30.76
N LEU A 176 13.04 -32.25 -29.58
CA LEU A 176 14.17 -31.43 -29.13
C LEU A 176 15.38 -31.49 -30.08
N ASN A 177 15.71 -32.69 -30.56
CA ASN A 177 16.90 -32.96 -31.37
C ASN A 177 16.61 -33.09 -32.87
N ARG A 178 15.45 -32.61 -33.33
CA ARG A 178 15.10 -32.64 -34.76
C ARG A 178 15.92 -31.60 -35.53
N GLU A 179 16.41 -31.99 -36.70
CA GLU A 179 17.20 -31.11 -37.57
C GLU A 179 16.35 -29.99 -38.17
N HIS A 180 17.00 -28.89 -38.56
CA HIS A 180 16.34 -27.75 -39.19
C HIS A 180 15.56 -28.12 -40.46
N ALA A 181 16.04 -29.09 -41.25
CA ALA A 181 15.36 -29.54 -42.45
C ALA A 181 13.97 -30.13 -42.16
N PHE A 182 13.78 -30.77 -41.01
CA PHE A 182 12.47 -31.24 -40.57
C PHE A 182 11.52 -30.07 -40.34
N TRP A 183 11.95 -29.07 -39.57
CA TRP A 183 11.13 -27.91 -39.23
C TRP A 183 10.76 -27.05 -40.44
N ASN A 184 11.61 -26.99 -41.47
CA ASN A 184 11.32 -26.26 -42.72
C ASN A 184 10.11 -26.82 -43.48
N ASN A 185 9.72 -28.07 -43.20
CA ASN A 185 8.61 -28.75 -43.87
C ASN A 185 7.33 -28.80 -43.02
N VAL A 186 7.33 -28.19 -41.83
CA VAL A 186 6.18 -28.21 -40.91
C VAL A 186 5.39 -26.91 -41.02
N VAL A 187 4.08 -27.03 -41.26
CA VAL A 187 3.13 -25.92 -41.20
C VAL A 187 2.17 -26.16 -40.05
N PHE A 188 2.06 -25.18 -39.15
CA PHE A 188 1.10 -25.21 -38.05
C PHE A 188 -0.16 -24.45 -38.42
N SER A 189 -1.33 -25.06 -38.18
CA SER A 189 -2.64 -24.42 -38.28
C SER A 189 -3.39 -24.60 -36.97
N ASP A 190 -4.11 -23.57 -36.53
CA ASP A 190 -5.00 -23.61 -35.38
C ASP A 190 -6.28 -22.81 -35.70
N GLU A 191 -7.38 -23.16 -35.04
CA GLU A 191 -8.66 -22.50 -35.19
C GLU A 191 -8.96 -21.63 -33.96
N LYS A 192 -9.50 -20.44 -34.20
CA LYS A 192 -9.86 -19.52 -33.12
C LYS A 192 -11.28 -19.02 -33.26
N THR A 193 -12.05 -19.15 -32.20
CA THR A 193 -13.37 -18.54 -32.08
C THR A 193 -13.27 -17.11 -31.55
N PHE A 194 -13.95 -16.18 -32.20
CA PHE A 194 -14.12 -14.81 -31.72
C PHE A 194 -15.55 -14.64 -31.18
N GLN A 195 -15.68 -14.07 -29.98
CA GLN A 195 -16.97 -13.83 -29.32
C GLN A 195 -17.03 -12.36 -28.88
N SER A 196 -18.18 -11.72 -29.08
CA SER A 196 -18.43 -10.32 -28.68
C SER A 196 -18.83 -10.19 -27.21
N CYS A 197 -19.36 -11.26 -26.60
CA CYS A 197 -19.64 -11.35 -25.18
C CYS A 197 -18.82 -12.49 -24.57
N GLY A 198 -17.91 -12.14 -23.66
CA GLY A 198 -17.10 -13.10 -22.92
C GLY A 198 -17.29 -12.89 -21.42
N SER A 199 -17.24 -13.97 -20.65
CA SER A 199 -17.08 -13.84 -19.21
C SER A 199 -15.77 -13.09 -18.94
N GLY A 200 -15.86 -12.05 -18.10
CA GLY A 200 -14.71 -11.21 -17.77
C GLY A 200 -13.60 -11.98 -17.07
N GLN A 201 -12.49 -11.28 -16.79
CA GLN A 201 -11.36 -11.89 -16.10
C GLN A 201 -11.77 -12.39 -14.71
N ILE A 202 -11.64 -13.69 -14.47
CA ILE A 202 -11.82 -14.29 -13.14
C ILE A 202 -10.74 -13.74 -12.20
N ARG A 203 -11.15 -13.35 -11.00
CA ARG A 203 -10.29 -12.75 -10.00
C ARG A 203 -10.21 -13.60 -8.74
N VAL A 204 -9.07 -13.53 -8.07
CA VAL A 204 -8.75 -14.31 -6.87
C VAL A 204 -7.95 -13.47 -5.89
N TYR A 205 -8.26 -13.56 -4.61
CA TYR A 205 -7.44 -13.00 -3.55
C TYR A 205 -6.30 -13.96 -3.22
N ARG A 206 -5.07 -13.46 -3.23
CA ARG A 206 -3.90 -14.25 -2.86
C ARG A 206 -2.85 -13.39 -2.14
N PRO A 207 -2.01 -13.97 -1.28
CA PRO A 207 -0.88 -13.27 -0.68
C PRO A 207 0.05 -12.66 -1.74
N ARG A 208 0.70 -11.55 -1.38
CA ARG A 208 1.74 -10.97 -2.23
C ARG A 208 2.87 -12.00 -2.40
N ASN A 209 3.28 -12.24 -3.66
CA ASN A 209 4.34 -13.17 -4.05
C ASN A 209 4.01 -14.68 -3.91
N SER A 210 2.74 -15.06 -3.71
CA SER A 210 2.38 -16.48 -3.87
C SER A 210 2.27 -16.85 -5.35
N SER A 211 3.32 -17.50 -5.86
CA SER A 211 3.35 -18.11 -7.20
C SER A 211 2.41 -19.31 -7.32
N GLY A 212 2.04 -19.90 -6.17
CA GLY A 212 1.27 -21.12 -6.04
C GLY A 212 -0.19 -20.88 -5.65
N PHE A 213 -1.05 -21.69 -6.25
CA PHE A 213 -2.44 -21.93 -5.86
C PHE A 213 -2.56 -22.00 -4.32
N LEU A 214 -3.36 -21.13 -3.71
CA LEU A 214 -4.06 -21.55 -2.48
C LEU A 214 -5.05 -22.62 -2.97
N GLY A 215 -4.86 -23.85 -2.51
CA GLY A 215 -5.55 -25.03 -3.03
C GLY A 215 -7.06 -24.85 -3.10
N GLN A 216 -7.57 -24.73 -4.32
CA GLN A 216 -8.93 -25.13 -4.68
C GLN A 216 -8.86 -25.72 -6.09
N THR A 217 -8.95 -27.03 -6.15
CA THR A 217 -9.25 -27.79 -7.36
C THR A 217 -10.74 -27.60 -7.68
N GLU A 218 -11.16 -26.40 -8.05
CA GLU A 218 -12.47 -26.27 -8.68
C GLU A 218 -12.37 -26.89 -10.07
N LYS A 219 -13.10 -27.99 -10.23
CA LYS A 219 -13.39 -28.63 -11.51
C LYS A 219 -14.10 -27.62 -12.40
N VAL A 220 -13.35 -26.85 -13.18
CA VAL A 220 -13.93 -26.16 -14.34
C VAL A 220 -14.22 -27.25 -15.37
N VAL A 221 -15.45 -27.76 -15.34
CA VAL A 221 -16.00 -28.65 -16.36
C VAL A 221 -16.07 -27.83 -17.64
N TYR A 222 -15.11 -28.03 -18.53
CA TYR A 222 -15.24 -27.57 -19.90
C TYR A 222 -16.20 -28.52 -20.59
N SER A 223 -17.44 -28.07 -20.85
CA SER A 223 -18.36 -28.75 -21.76
C SER A 223 -17.86 -28.52 -23.19
N GLN A 224 -16.85 -29.27 -23.60
CA GLN A 224 -16.45 -29.35 -25.00
C GLN A 224 -16.72 -30.78 -25.46
N THR A 225 -17.95 -31.02 -25.91
CA THR A 225 -18.27 -32.16 -26.75
C THR A 225 -17.45 -32.03 -28.03
N MET A 226 -16.32 -32.72 -28.08
CA MET A 226 -15.58 -32.98 -29.31
C MET A 226 -16.38 -34.02 -30.11
N SER A 227 -17.34 -33.56 -30.90
CA SER A 227 -17.94 -34.37 -31.95
C SER A 227 -16.99 -34.38 -33.15
N PHE A 228 -16.19 -35.45 -33.29
CA PHE A 228 -15.53 -35.77 -34.54
C PHE A 228 -16.59 -36.25 -35.54
N GLN A 229 -17.03 -35.37 -36.44
CA GLN A 229 -17.71 -35.79 -37.67
C GLN A 229 -16.65 -35.93 -38.77
N LEU A 230 -16.37 -37.17 -39.15
CA LEU A 230 -15.59 -37.49 -40.34
C LEU A 230 -16.41 -37.07 -41.56
N ASN A 231 -15.90 -36.08 -42.31
CA ASN A 231 -16.49 -35.65 -43.57
C ASN A 231 -16.02 -36.63 -44.68
N PRO A 232 -16.91 -37.36 -45.36
CA PRO A 232 -16.53 -38.50 -46.22
C PRO A 232 -16.05 -38.12 -47.63
N THR A 233 -15.48 -36.92 -47.85
CA THR A 233 -15.22 -36.44 -49.24
C THR A 233 -13.96 -35.59 -49.39
N ALA A 234 -12.85 -35.98 -48.76
CA ALA A 234 -11.53 -35.42 -49.06
C ALA A 234 -10.54 -36.54 -49.43
N PRO A 235 -9.65 -36.32 -50.43
CA PRO A 235 -8.79 -37.35 -50.98
C PRO A 235 -7.83 -37.93 -49.93
N GLN A 236 -7.69 -39.25 -49.96
CA GLN A 236 -6.86 -40.08 -49.09
C GLN A 236 -5.37 -39.66 -49.19
N ILE A 237 -4.91 -38.79 -48.31
CA ILE A 237 -3.49 -38.64 -48.00
C ILE A 237 -3.20 -39.65 -46.89
N SER A 238 -2.47 -40.70 -47.23
CA SER A 238 -2.14 -41.80 -46.31
C SER A 238 -1.28 -41.29 -45.15
N TYR A 239 -1.90 -41.09 -43.99
CA TYR A 239 -1.15 -40.95 -42.75
C TYR A 239 -0.73 -42.34 -42.28
N ARG A 240 0.57 -42.61 -42.35
CA ARG A 240 1.19 -43.82 -41.82
C ARG A 240 1.05 -43.81 -40.29
N GLN A 241 0.02 -44.46 -39.78
CA GLN A 241 -0.11 -44.76 -38.35
C GLN A 241 1.01 -45.72 -37.95
N TYR A 242 1.95 -45.27 -37.12
CA TYR A 242 2.88 -46.16 -36.43
C TYR A 242 2.18 -46.69 -35.18
N TYR A 243 1.72 -47.95 -35.24
CA TYR A 243 1.50 -48.76 -34.04
C TYR A 243 2.81 -49.45 -33.68
N PRO A 244 3.22 -49.51 -32.41
CA PRO A 244 4.37 -50.30 -32.00
C PRO A 244 3.99 -51.80 -32.06
N ASP A 245 4.76 -52.57 -32.82
CA ASP A 245 4.62 -54.02 -32.89
C ASP A 245 4.89 -54.66 -31.52
N THR A 246 3.94 -55.49 -31.09
CA THR A 246 4.09 -56.44 -29.98
C THR A 246 5.14 -57.47 -30.32
N VAL A 247 6.21 -57.53 -29.53
CA VAL A 247 7.21 -58.61 -29.58
C VAL A 247 6.69 -59.78 -28.74
N SER A 248 6.27 -60.86 -29.39
CA SER A 248 6.18 -62.20 -28.79
C SER A 248 7.44 -63.00 -29.13
N GLN A 249 8.10 -63.53 -28.11
CA GLN A 249 8.63 -64.89 -28.10
C GLN A 249 8.33 -65.50 -26.73
#